data_AF-A0A976DM79-F1
#
_entry.id   AF-A0A976DM79-F1
#
_cell.length_a   1.000
_cell.length_b   1.000
_cell.length_c   1.000
_cell.angle_alpha   90.00
_cell.angle_beta   90.00
_cell.angle_gamma   90.00
#
_symmetry.space_group_name_H-M   'P 1'
#
loop_
_entity.id
_entity.type
_entity.pdbx_description
1 polymer ?
#
loop_
_entity_poly.entity_id
_entity_poly.type
_entity_poly.pdbx_seq_one_letter_code
_entity_poly.pdbx_strand_id
1 'polypeptide(L)'
;MALFNFRRKDDAPAAAAQPLEAFLKGYSIEVMPRTAEKVESFREILPTGTRVYIAHIDGTPIEDMVATAKRVGEEGYTVMPHFPARIIKDKATLTDWVSRYKD
;
A
#
# COMPACT_ATOMS: atom_id res chain seq x y z
N MET A 1 20.10 -58.00 -14.74
CA MET A 1 20.53 -56.65 -15.15
C MET A 1 19.29 -55.88 -15.59
N ALA A 2 18.63 -55.19 -14.66
CA ALA A 2 17.57 -54.25 -15.01
C ALA A 2 18.12 -52.84 -14.79
N LEU A 3 18.44 -52.17 -15.91
CA LEU A 3 18.68 -50.73 -15.94
C LEU A 3 17.33 -50.02 -15.84
N PHE A 4 17.34 -48.83 -15.25
CA PHE A 4 16.21 -47.91 -15.00
C PHE A 4 15.59 -47.99 -13.60
N ASN A 5 16.30 -47.36 -12.67
CA ASN A 5 15.75 -46.89 -11.41
C ASN A 5 15.15 -45.49 -11.67
N PHE A 6 13.83 -45.39 -11.90
CA PHE A 6 13.12 -44.11 -11.96
C PHE A 6 12.96 -43.56 -10.55
N ARG A 7 14.04 -42.97 -10.05
CA ARG A 7 14.01 -42.20 -8.81
C ARG A 7 13.15 -40.96 -9.08
N ARG A 8 11.93 -40.93 -8.53
CA ARG A 8 11.17 -39.68 -8.39
C ARG A 8 12.10 -38.72 -7.68
N LYS A 9 12.39 -37.59 -8.32
CA LYS A 9 13.10 -36.49 -7.68
C LYS A 9 12.13 -36.06 -6.58
N ASP A 10 12.46 -36.39 -5.32
CA ASP A 10 11.75 -35.79 -4.20
C ASP A 10 11.77 -34.29 -4.44
N ASP A 11 10.58 -33.67 -4.46
CA ASP A 11 10.43 -32.23 -4.60
C ASP A 11 11.28 -31.59 -3.50
N ALA A 12 12.48 -31.13 -3.88
CA ALA A 12 13.31 -30.37 -2.99
C ALA A 12 12.46 -29.19 -2.52
N PRO A 13 12.30 -28.96 -1.20
CA PRO A 13 11.53 -27.82 -0.73
C PRO A 13 12.13 -26.58 -1.37
N ALA A 14 11.28 -25.75 -1.97
CA ALA A 14 11.68 -24.61 -2.79
C ALA A 14 12.63 -23.69 -2.01
N ALA A 15 13.94 -23.91 -2.18
CA ALA A 15 14.99 -23.07 -1.58
C ALA A 15 14.94 -21.62 -2.09
N ALA A 16 14.16 -21.37 -3.15
CA ALA A 16 13.91 -20.06 -3.73
C ALA A 16 12.81 -19.23 -3.03
N ALA A 17 12.01 -19.80 -2.12
CA ALA A 17 10.95 -19.05 -1.43
C ALA A 17 11.50 -18.12 -0.32
N GLN A 18 12.54 -18.56 0.41
CA GLN A 18 13.08 -17.81 1.55
C GLN A 18 13.66 -16.43 1.19
N PRO A 19 14.40 -16.26 0.07
CA PRO A 19 14.91 -14.94 -0.30
C PRO A 19 13.81 -13.94 -0.65
N LEU A 20 12.73 -14.39 -1.29
CA LEU A 20 11.64 -13.52 -1.72
C LEU A 20 10.77 -13.07 -0.53
N GLU A 21 10.41 -13.99 0.36
CA GLU A 21 9.65 -13.65 1.57
C GLU A 21 10.38 -12.62 2.43
N ALA A 22 11.69 -12.80 2.61
CA ALA A 22 12.52 -11.84 3.32
C ALA A 22 12.59 -10.48 2.62
N PHE A 23 12.72 -10.48 1.28
CA PHE A 23 12.77 -9.26 0.47
C PHE A 23 11.46 -8.45 0.54
N LEU A 24 10.30 -9.13 0.54
CA LEU A 24 8.99 -8.48 0.60
C LEU A 24 8.64 -7.99 2.01
N LYS A 25 9.40 -8.34 3.05
CA LYS A 25 9.09 -7.92 4.42
C LYS A 25 9.12 -6.38 4.55
N GLY A 26 8.00 -5.80 5.00
CA GLY A 26 7.89 -4.36 5.23
C GLY A 26 7.66 -3.55 3.95
N TYR A 27 7.21 -4.19 2.86
CA TYR A 27 6.78 -3.47 1.66
C TYR A 27 5.68 -2.43 1.95
N SER A 28 5.54 -1.48 1.04
CA SER A 28 4.47 -0.49 1.04
C SER A 28 3.77 -0.49 -0.31
N ILE A 29 2.57 0.09 -0.37
CA ILE A 29 1.82 0.26 -1.60
C ILE A 29 1.37 1.71 -1.77
N GLU A 30 0.92 2.06 -2.97
CA GLU A 30 0.34 3.36 -3.28
C GLU A 30 -1.05 3.19 -3.89
N VAL A 31 -1.99 4.05 -3.50
CA VAL A 31 -3.33 4.15 -4.07
C VAL A 31 -3.69 5.60 -4.37
N MET A 32 -4.68 5.77 -5.25
CA MET A 32 -5.38 7.06 -5.43
C MET A 32 -6.75 6.95 -4.75
N PRO A 33 -7.38 8.04 -4.30
CA PRO A 33 -8.74 8.02 -3.74
C PRO A 33 -9.75 7.23 -4.59
N ARG A 34 -9.85 7.56 -5.89
CA ARG A 34 -10.71 6.85 -6.88
C ARG A 34 -10.45 5.35 -7.03
N THR A 35 -9.25 4.89 -6.67
CA THR A 35 -8.89 3.46 -6.73
C THR A 35 -9.22 2.79 -5.39
N ALA A 36 -8.96 3.47 -4.28
CA ALA A 36 -9.32 3.02 -2.94
C ALA A 36 -10.84 2.86 -2.77
N GLU A 37 -11.64 3.72 -3.40
CA GLU A 37 -13.10 3.58 -3.44
C GLU A 37 -13.60 2.26 -4.04
N LYS A 38 -12.82 1.66 -4.96
CA LYS A 38 -13.17 0.39 -5.61
C LYS A 38 -12.76 -0.83 -4.80
N VAL A 39 -11.95 -0.63 -3.77
CA VAL A 39 -11.57 -1.67 -2.82
C VAL A 39 -12.61 -1.62 -1.70
N GLU A 40 -13.33 -2.72 -1.46
CA GLU A 40 -14.32 -2.78 -0.37
C GLU A 40 -13.64 -2.81 1.01
N SER A 41 -12.59 -3.63 1.15
CA SER A 41 -11.82 -3.81 2.38
C SER A 41 -10.36 -4.06 2.05
N PHE A 42 -9.45 -3.19 2.50
CA PHE A 42 -8.01 -3.42 2.34
C PHE A 42 -7.54 -4.61 3.16
N ARG A 43 -8.21 -4.91 4.29
CA ARG A 43 -7.90 -6.04 5.19
C ARG A 43 -7.96 -7.41 4.49
N GLU A 44 -8.69 -7.50 3.39
CA GLU A 44 -8.81 -8.74 2.61
C GLU A 44 -7.65 -8.95 1.64
N ILE A 45 -6.94 -7.88 1.29
CA ILE A 45 -5.93 -7.89 0.22
C ILE A 45 -4.53 -7.48 0.70
N LEU A 46 -4.40 -6.93 1.91
CA LEU A 46 -3.13 -6.48 2.47
C LEU A 46 -2.96 -6.92 3.93
N PRO A 47 -1.72 -7.23 4.36
CA PRO A 47 -1.41 -7.39 5.77
C PRO A 47 -1.64 -6.09 6.54
N THR A 48 -2.29 -6.16 7.70
CA THR A 48 -2.48 -5.01 8.59
C THR A 48 -1.14 -4.39 8.99
N GLY A 49 -1.11 -3.07 9.18
CA GLY A 49 0.11 -2.32 9.49
C GLY A 49 0.99 -2.00 8.26
N THR A 50 0.65 -2.50 7.07
CA THR A 50 1.30 -2.09 5.81
C THR A 50 1.20 -0.57 5.64
N ARG A 51 2.27 0.05 5.15
CA ARG A 51 2.26 1.48 4.82
C ARG A 51 1.56 1.71 3.48
N VAL A 52 0.57 2.59 3.48
CA VAL A 52 -0.22 2.94 2.30
C VAL A 52 -0.01 4.41 1.97
N TYR A 53 0.62 4.67 0.83
CA TYR A 53 0.74 6.01 0.26
C TYR A 53 -0.56 6.38 -0.46
N ILE A 54 -1.00 7.62 -0.30
CA ILE A 54 -2.19 8.14 -0.98
C ILE A 54 -1.74 9.25 -1.91
N ALA A 55 -1.82 9.00 -3.21
CA ALA A 55 -1.37 9.93 -4.23
C ALA A 55 -2.38 11.07 -4.43
N HIS A 56 -1.96 12.29 -4.11
CA HIS A 56 -2.66 13.52 -4.46
C HIS A 56 -2.19 13.97 -5.84
N ILE A 57 -3.11 14.04 -6.81
CA ILE A 57 -2.83 14.56 -8.15
C ILE A 57 -3.71 15.77 -8.43
N ASP A 58 -3.40 16.48 -9.51
CA ASP A 58 -4.23 17.59 -9.97
C ASP A 58 -5.64 17.10 -10.29
N GLY A 59 -6.64 17.89 -9.92
CA GLY A 59 -8.06 17.53 -10.01
C GLY A 59 -8.58 16.60 -8.91
N THR A 60 -7.76 16.18 -7.93
CA THR A 60 -8.25 15.48 -6.72
C THR A 60 -8.46 16.48 -5.58
N PRO A 61 -9.70 16.65 -5.08
CA PRO A 61 -9.99 17.47 -3.89
C PRO A 61 -9.21 17.01 -2.65
N ILE A 62 -8.86 17.94 -1.78
CA ILE A 62 -8.20 17.61 -0.50
C ILE A 62 -9.15 16.81 0.42
N GLU A 63 -10.45 17.02 0.28
CA GLU A 63 -11.49 16.31 1.01
C GLU A 63 -11.44 14.80 0.74
N ASP A 64 -11.29 14.41 -0.53
CA ASP A 64 -11.18 13.00 -0.95
C ASP A 64 -9.90 12.37 -0.38
N MET A 65 -8.82 13.13 -0.32
CA MET A 65 -7.56 12.69 0.26
C MET A 65 -7.68 12.45 1.76
N VAL A 66 -8.31 13.36 2.50
CA VAL A 66 -8.55 13.23 3.95
C VAL A 66 -9.49 12.07 4.24
N ALA A 67 -10.60 11.95 3.49
CA ALA A 67 -11.55 10.86 3.64
C ALA A 67 -10.89 9.49 3.37
N THR A 68 -10.08 9.38 2.32
CA THR A 68 -9.33 8.16 2.01
C THR A 68 -8.33 7.82 3.12
N ALA A 69 -7.58 8.81 3.62
CA ALA A 69 -6.61 8.60 4.69
C ALA A 69 -7.28 8.16 6.00
N LYS A 70 -8.39 8.79 6.36
CA LYS A 70 -9.17 8.41 7.55
C LYS A 70 -9.65 6.97 7.43
N ARG A 71 -10.30 6.62 6.33
CA ARG A 71 -10.78 5.25 6.07
C ARG A 71 -9.65 4.24 6.16
N VAL A 72 -8.55 4.46 5.44
CA VAL A 72 -7.41 3.51 5.42
C VAL A 72 -6.76 3.43 6.82
N GLY A 73 -6.69 4.52 7.57
CA GLY A 73 -6.24 4.53 8.95
C GLY A 73 -7.15 3.72 9.89
N GLU A 74 -8.46 3.92 9.81
CA GLU A 74 -9.49 3.13 10.52
C GLU A 74 -9.45 1.65 10.14
N GLU A 75 -8.95 1.34 8.94
CA GLU A 75 -8.71 -0.02 8.49
C GLU A 75 -7.46 -0.69 9.13
N GLY A 76 -6.65 0.06 9.88
CA GLY A 76 -5.49 -0.43 10.62
C GLY A 76 -4.15 -0.29 9.89
N TYR A 77 -4.06 0.63 8.93
CA TYR A 77 -2.87 0.85 8.12
C TYR A 77 -2.12 2.14 8.49
N THR A 78 -0.83 2.18 8.21
CA THR A 78 -0.04 3.42 8.33
C THR A 78 -0.22 4.25 7.06
N VAL A 79 -0.96 5.36 7.14
CA VAL A 79 -1.22 6.22 5.97
C VAL A 79 -0.11 7.25 5.74
N MET A 80 0.16 7.55 4.47
CA MET A 80 1.10 8.58 4.05
C MET A 80 0.53 9.39 2.86
N PRO A 81 -0.24 10.46 3.11
CA PRO A 81 -0.78 11.29 2.05
C PRO A 81 0.31 12.14 1.38
N HIS A 82 0.27 12.25 0.05
CA HIS A 82 1.16 13.10 -0.73
C HIS A 82 0.71 14.56 -0.77
N PHE A 83 1.69 15.48 -0.78
CA PHE A 83 1.47 16.92 -0.92
C PHE A 83 2.30 17.47 -2.09
N PRO A 84 1.77 17.40 -3.33
CA PRO A 84 2.50 17.90 -4.50
C PRO A 84 2.55 19.43 -4.49
N ALA A 85 3.76 19.98 -4.32
CA ALA A 85 3.99 21.43 -4.25
C ALA A 85 3.35 22.22 -5.41
N ARG A 86 3.28 21.63 -6.61
CA ARG A 86 2.75 22.29 -7.82
C ARG A 86 1.27 22.67 -7.77
N ILE A 87 0.45 22.02 -6.93
CA ILE A 87 -0.99 22.33 -6.80
C ILE A 87 -1.29 23.12 -5.51
N ILE A 88 -0.27 23.40 -4.70
CA ILE A 88 -0.40 24.12 -3.44
C ILE A 88 -0.12 25.60 -3.73
N LYS A 89 -1.15 26.43 -3.63
CA LYS A 89 -1.08 27.86 -3.95
C LYS A 89 -0.07 28.62 -3.07
N ASP A 90 -0.10 28.37 -1.77
CA ASP A 90 0.68 29.13 -0.78
C ASP A 90 0.86 28.35 0.53
N LYS A 91 1.68 28.92 1.43
CA LYS A 91 1.96 28.34 2.76
C LYS A 91 0.71 28.19 3.63
N ALA A 92 -0.26 29.10 3.50
CA ALA A 92 -1.50 29.02 4.26
C ALA A 92 -2.30 27.79 3.84
N THR A 93 -2.38 27.53 2.53
CA THR A 93 -3.01 26.34 1.94
C THR A 93 -2.32 25.06 2.43
N LEU A 94 -0.98 24.99 2.41
CA LEU A 94 -0.26 23.83 2.95
C LEU A 94 -0.59 23.58 4.43
N THR A 95 -0.61 24.66 5.22
CA THR A 95 -0.86 24.58 6.67
C THR A 95 -2.28 24.08 6.94
N ASP A 96 -3.27 24.60 6.21
CA ASP A 96 -4.65 24.12 6.25
C ASP A 96 -4.71 22.63 5.92
N TRP A 97 -4.18 22.21 4.77
CA TRP A 97 -4.27 20.82 4.34
C TRP A 97 -3.60 19.84 5.31
N VAL A 98 -2.41 20.15 5.82
CA VAL A 98 -1.74 19.31 6.84
C VAL A 98 -2.55 19.24 8.12
N SER A 99 -3.22 20.32 8.52
CA SER A 99 -4.01 20.35 9.76
C SER A 99 -5.23 19.42 9.71
N ARG A 100 -5.82 19.21 8.51
CA ARG A 100 -7.00 18.35 8.33
C ARG A 100 -6.75 16.85 8.57
N TYR A 101 -5.50 16.42 8.68
CA TYR A 101 -5.14 15.03 8.99
C TYR A 101 -4.88 14.76 10.48
N LYS A 102 -5.08 15.76 11.35
CA LYS A 102 -4.82 15.62 12.80
C LYS A 102 -5.97 14.99 13.59
N ASP A 103 -7.18 15.00 13.02
CA ASP A 103 -8.42 14.52 13.64
C ASP A 103 -8.81 13.12 13.11
#